data_AF-A0A7K6VB12-F1
#
_entry.id   AF-A0A7K6VB12-F1
#
_cell.length_a   1.000
_cell.length_b   1.000
_cell.length_c   1.000
_cell.angle_alpha   90.00
_cell.angle_beta   90.00
_cell.angle_gamma   90.00
#
_symmetry.space_group_name_H-M   'P 1'
#
loop_
_entity.id
_entity.type
_entity.pdbx_description
1 polymer ?
#
loop_
_entity_poly.entity_id
_entity_poly.type
_entity_poly.pdbx_seq_one_letter_code
_entity_poly.pdbx_strand_id
1 'polypeptide(L)'
;LQTEEGSTILQMEKNLRTRVEVLQKQKRDRKQELKALQEQDRDLCDILCTALFSIDTGAVPSLEDLDRYRRHVASLNALKEQRREEFVSNRRQIILLMEELDHTPDTSFERDVVCEDEEAFCLSKDNIAALQDLLQQLEARRALNEAVCAELRSRIVALWDRLHIPEEERQASAVH
;
A
#
# COMPACT_ATOMS: atom_id res chain seq x y z
N LEU A 1 -14.89 10.21 -47.44
CA LEU A 1 -15.53 11.54 -47.54
C LEU A 1 -16.84 11.34 -48.28
N GLN A 2 -17.96 11.24 -47.57
CA GLN A 2 -19.26 11.31 -48.24
C GLN A 2 -19.48 12.79 -48.55
N THR A 3 -19.07 13.22 -49.74
CA THR A 3 -19.62 14.42 -50.35
C THR A 3 -21.10 14.11 -50.57
N GLU A 4 -21.99 14.76 -49.82
CA GLU A 4 -23.40 14.76 -50.18
C GLU A 4 -23.49 15.34 -51.60
N GLU A 5 -23.74 14.47 -52.59
CA GLU A 5 -23.97 14.87 -53.98
C GLU A 5 -25.11 15.90 -53.99
N GLY A 6 -24.77 17.16 -54.28
CA GLY A 6 -25.72 18.29 -54.26
C GLY A 6 -25.40 19.42 -53.26
N SER A 7 -24.36 19.32 -52.44
CA SER A 7 -23.98 20.38 -51.50
C SER A 7 -23.26 21.57 -52.16
N THR A 8 -23.69 22.80 -51.84
CA THR A 8 -23.04 24.02 -52.30
C THR A 8 -21.65 24.20 -51.67
N ILE A 9 -20.76 24.95 -52.34
CA ILE A 9 -19.41 25.25 -51.82
C ILE A 9 -19.48 25.87 -50.41
N LEU A 10 -20.47 26.74 -50.15
CA LEU A 10 -20.69 27.34 -48.84
C LEU A 10 -21.08 26.31 -47.76
N GLN A 11 -21.91 25.33 -48.10
CA GLN A 11 -22.27 24.23 -47.19
C GLN A 11 -21.06 23.33 -46.91
N MET A 12 -20.25 23.00 -47.92
CA MET A 12 -19.02 22.23 -47.74
C MET A 12 -18.05 22.93 -46.79
N GLU A 13 -17.83 24.23 -46.97
CA GLU A 13 -16.97 25.04 -46.08
C GLU A 13 -17.47 25.01 -44.63
N LYS A 14 -18.77 25.27 -44.43
CA LYS A 14 -19.38 25.25 -43.09
C LYS A 14 -19.25 23.87 -42.42
N ASN A 15 -19.44 22.80 -43.17
CA ASN A 15 -19.30 21.43 -42.68
C ASN A 15 -17.85 21.12 -42.29
N LEU A 16 -16.88 21.52 -43.12
CA LEU A 16 -15.46 21.37 -42.83
C LEU A 16 -15.04 22.17 -41.60
N ARG A 17 -15.48 23.43 -41.49
CA ARG A 17 -15.21 24.29 -40.33
C ARG A 17 -15.73 23.66 -39.04
N THR A 18 -16.99 23.23 -39.04
CA THR A 18 -17.61 22.54 -37.89
C THR A 18 -16.83 21.28 -37.51
N ARG A 19 -16.41 20.49 -38.51
CA ARG A 19 -15.62 19.27 -38.26
C ARG A 19 -14.25 19.56 -37.68
N VAL A 20 -13.58 20.62 -38.14
CA VAL A 20 -12.30 21.07 -37.58
C VAL A 20 -12.47 21.50 -36.12
N GLU A 21 -13.52 22.25 -35.78
CA GLU A 21 -13.81 22.66 -34.41
C GLU A 21 -14.01 21.45 -33.48
N VAL A 22 -14.76 20.44 -33.94
CA VAL A 22 -14.96 19.18 -33.20
C VAL A 22 -13.63 18.45 -32.99
N LEU A 23 -12.80 18.30 -34.02
CA LEU A 23 -11.51 17.61 -33.92
C LEU A 23 -10.53 18.37 -33.01
N GLN A 24 -10.55 19.71 -33.06
CA GLN A 24 -9.75 20.54 -32.15
C GLN A 24 -10.21 20.38 -30.69
N LYS A 25 -11.52 20.28 -30.45
CA LYS A 25 -12.06 19.99 -29.12
C LYS A 25 -11.58 18.63 -28.63
N GLN A 26 -11.75 17.58 -29.43
CA GLN A 26 -11.27 16.23 -29.08
C GLN A 26 -9.76 16.20 -28.77
N LYS A 27 -8.94 16.91 -29.55
CA LYS A 27 -7.51 17.05 -29.29
C LYS A 27 -7.23 17.70 -27.93
N ARG A 28 -7.95 18.77 -27.57
CA ARG A 28 -7.79 19.44 -26.27
C ARG A 28 -8.19 18.52 -25.13
N ASP A 29 -9.37 17.90 -25.24
CA ASP A 29 -9.92 17.03 -24.21
C ASP A 29 -8.97 15.85 -23.92
N ARG A 30 -8.46 15.18 -24.97
CA ARG A 30 -7.49 14.08 -24.82
C ARG A 30 -6.16 14.50 -24.19
N LYS A 31 -5.65 15.70 -24.54
CA LYS A 31 -4.42 16.22 -23.95
C LYS A 31 -4.60 16.59 -22.47
N GLN A 32 -5.76 17.16 -22.13
CA GLN A 32 -6.09 17.50 -20.75
C GLN A 32 -6.26 16.24 -19.90
N GLU A 33 -6.93 15.23 -20.43
CA GLU A 33 -7.07 13.93 -19.75
C GLU A 33 -5.71 13.26 -19.52
N LEU A 34 -4.84 13.22 -20.54
CA LEU A 34 -3.49 12.68 -20.38
C LEU A 34 -2.74 13.40 -19.26
N LYS A 35 -2.82 14.73 -19.19
CA LYS A 35 -2.17 15.51 -18.15
C LYS A 35 -2.68 15.12 -16.75
N ALA A 36 -3.99 14.99 -16.59
CA ALA A 36 -4.59 14.59 -15.32
C ALA A 36 -4.17 13.16 -14.91
N LEU A 37 -4.11 12.22 -15.87
CA LEU A 37 -3.64 10.87 -15.61
C LEU A 37 -2.16 10.83 -15.22
N GLN A 38 -1.31 11.68 -15.82
CA GLN A 38 0.11 11.81 -15.48
C GLN A 38 0.34 12.42 -14.10
N GLU A 39 -0.50 13.37 -13.69
CA GLU A 39 -0.46 13.93 -12.33
C GLU A 39 -0.80 12.84 -11.31
N GLN A 40 -1.89 12.07 -11.53
CA GLN A 40 -2.25 10.96 -10.66
C GLN A 40 -1.19 9.86 -10.60
N ASP A 41 -0.60 9.50 -11.74
CA ASP A 41 0.46 8.49 -11.82
C ASP A 41 1.69 8.90 -11.01
N ARG A 42 2.06 10.18 -11.05
CA ARG A 42 3.19 10.71 -10.27
C ARG A 42 2.93 10.58 -8.78
N ASP A 43 1.78 11.05 -8.33
CA ASP A 43 1.42 10.99 -6.90
C ASP A 43 1.41 9.55 -6.39
N LEU A 44 0.90 8.60 -7.19
CA LEU A 44 0.90 7.18 -6.85
C LEU A 44 2.30 6.57 -6.87
N CYS A 45 3.12 6.90 -7.87
CA CYS A 45 4.48 6.41 -7.98
C CYS A 45 5.38 6.91 -6.86
N ASP A 46 5.20 8.14 -6.40
CA ASP A 46 5.94 8.70 -5.26
C ASP A 46 5.65 7.90 -3.97
N ILE A 47 4.38 7.56 -3.73
CA ILE A 47 3.95 6.75 -2.57
C ILE A 47 4.40 5.28 -2.68
N LEU A 48 4.22 4.67 -3.85
CA LEU A 48 4.50 3.24 -4.10
C LEU A 48 5.97 2.95 -4.42
N CYS A 49 6.76 4.01 -4.62
CA CYS A 49 8.13 4.00 -5.12
C CYS A 49 8.26 3.17 -6.42
N THR A 50 7.35 3.40 -7.38
CA THR A 50 7.34 2.72 -8.69
C THR A 50 7.73 3.67 -9.82
N ALA A 51 8.20 3.11 -10.94
CA ALA A 51 8.54 3.91 -12.11
C ALA A 51 7.27 4.48 -12.78
N LEU A 52 7.35 5.72 -13.26
CA LEU A 52 6.29 6.37 -14.03
C LEU A 52 5.95 5.61 -15.31
N PHE A 53 4.68 5.61 -15.69
CA PHE A 53 4.25 5.04 -16.96
C PHE A 53 4.48 6.01 -18.12
N SER A 54 5.04 5.50 -19.21
CA SER A 54 5.38 6.32 -20.38
C SER A 54 4.55 5.97 -21.60
N ILE A 55 3.96 6.99 -22.21
CA ILE A 55 3.46 6.98 -23.59
C ILE A 55 4.09 8.14 -24.37
N ASP A 56 3.94 8.19 -25.70
CA ASP A 56 4.42 9.33 -26.48
C ASP A 56 3.70 10.62 -26.08
N THR A 57 4.43 11.52 -25.41
CA THR A 57 3.93 12.79 -24.90
C THR A 57 3.99 13.92 -25.94
N GLY A 58 4.72 13.72 -27.04
CA GLY A 58 4.84 14.69 -28.13
C GLY A 58 3.62 14.71 -29.05
N ALA A 59 2.92 13.58 -29.15
CA ALA A 59 1.74 13.41 -30.00
C ALA A 59 0.41 13.64 -29.25
N VAL A 60 -0.70 13.64 -30.00
CA VAL A 60 -2.04 13.55 -29.39
C VAL A 60 -2.30 12.06 -29.10
N PRO A 61 -2.61 11.67 -27.86
CA PRO A 61 -2.77 10.27 -27.53
C PRO A 61 -3.96 9.66 -28.28
N SER A 62 -3.83 8.39 -28.66
CA SER A 62 -4.95 7.61 -29.17
C SER A 62 -5.91 7.26 -28.02
N LEU A 63 -7.11 6.79 -28.36
CA LEU A 63 -8.04 6.28 -27.34
C LEU A 63 -7.45 5.05 -26.64
N GLU A 64 -6.75 4.19 -27.38
CA GLU A 64 -6.08 3.00 -26.81
C GLU A 64 -4.96 3.37 -25.84
N ASP A 65 -4.19 4.44 -26.13
CA ASP A 65 -3.15 4.92 -25.21
C ASP A 65 -3.77 5.42 -23.90
N LEU A 66 -4.84 6.20 -24.00
CA LEU A 66 -5.58 6.67 -22.82
C LEU A 66 -6.17 5.49 -22.03
N ASP A 67 -6.74 4.49 -22.70
CA ASP A 67 -7.28 3.29 -22.04
C ASP A 67 -6.20 2.46 -21.35
N ARG A 68 -5.00 2.34 -21.95
CA ARG A 68 -3.85 1.71 -21.30
C ARG A 68 -3.43 2.48 -20.06
N TYR A 69 -3.35 3.80 -20.15
CA TYR A 69 -2.97 4.67 -19.05
C TYR A 69 -4.00 4.62 -17.90
N ARG A 70 -5.31 4.70 -18.20
CA ARG A 70 -6.39 4.54 -17.21
C ARG A 70 -6.29 3.22 -16.46
N ARG A 71 -6.06 2.11 -17.18
CA ARG A 71 -5.88 0.78 -16.57
C ARG A 71 -4.65 0.72 -15.68
N HIS A 72 -3.55 1.35 -16.10
CA HIS A 72 -2.34 1.45 -15.29
C HIS A 72 -2.60 2.19 -13.96
N VAL A 73 -3.17 3.40 -14.03
CA VAL A 73 -3.50 4.19 -12.84
C VAL A 73 -4.50 3.46 -11.94
N ALA A 74 -5.50 2.79 -12.51
CA ALA A 74 -6.42 1.96 -11.74
C ALA A 74 -5.71 0.81 -11.01
N SER A 75 -4.74 0.16 -11.66
CA SER A 75 -3.94 -0.90 -11.03
C SER A 75 -3.03 -0.38 -9.91
N LEU A 76 -2.45 0.81 -10.06
CA LEU A 76 -1.65 1.45 -9.01
C LEU A 76 -2.51 1.84 -7.81
N ASN A 77 -3.72 2.37 -8.03
CA ASN A 77 -4.67 2.64 -6.94
C ASN A 77 -5.04 1.36 -6.19
N ALA A 78 -5.40 0.29 -6.91
CA ALA A 78 -5.70 -0.98 -6.26
C ALA A 78 -4.53 -1.53 -5.44
N LEU A 79 -3.29 -1.40 -5.96
CA LEU A 79 -2.08 -1.79 -5.25
C LEU A 79 -1.82 -0.91 -4.00
N LYS A 80 -2.06 0.40 -4.09
CA LYS A 80 -1.97 1.32 -2.96
C LYS A 80 -2.92 0.91 -1.85
N GLU A 81 -4.19 0.69 -2.16
CA GLU A 81 -5.19 0.27 -1.17
C GLU A 81 -4.79 -1.05 -0.52
N GLN A 82 -4.39 -2.06 -1.32
CA GLN A 82 -3.92 -3.34 -0.81
C GLN A 82 -2.73 -3.18 0.16
N ARG A 83 -1.68 -2.45 -0.24
CA ARG A 83 -0.50 -2.23 0.62
C ARG A 83 -0.82 -1.42 1.85
N ARG A 84 -1.78 -0.50 1.77
CA ARG A 84 -2.20 0.31 2.91
C ARG A 84 -2.95 -0.53 3.93
N GLU A 85 -3.88 -1.38 3.49
CA GLU A 85 -4.56 -2.34 4.36
C GLU A 85 -3.55 -3.27 5.07
N GLU A 86 -2.59 -3.79 4.32
CA GLU A 86 -1.51 -4.62 4.86
C GLU A 86 -0.68 -3.86 5.90
N PHE A 87 -0.27 -2.63 5.58
CA PHE A 87 0.49 -1.79 6.51
C PHE A 87 -0.27 -1.52 7.81
N VAL A 88 -1.53 -1.11 7.73
CA VAL A 88 -2.35 -0.80 8.91
C VAL A 88 -2.56 -2.05 9.78
N SER A 89 -2.84 -3.19 9.17
CA SER A 89 -3.01 -4.46 9.88
C SER A 89 -1.72 -4.87 10.61
N ASN A 90 -0.59 -4.87 9.88
CA ASN A 90 0.70 -5.28 10.44
C ASN A 90 1.19 -4.30 11.49
N ARG A 91 1.05 -2.98 11.27
CA ARG A 91 1.40 -1.94 12.26
C ARG A 91 0.67 -2.17 13.57
N ARG A 92 -0.64 -2.41 13.52
CA ARG A 92 -1.43 -2.70 14.72
C ARG A 92 -0.90 -3.92 15.47
N GLN A 93 -0.56 -4.98 14.76
CA GLN A 93 -0.03 -6.20 15.37
C GLN A 93 1.37 -5.99 15.97
N ILE A 94 2.24 -5.25 15.27
CA ILE A 94 3.57 -4.86 15.75
C ILE A 94 3.47 -4.09 17.06
N ILE A 95 2.59 -3.08 17.14
CA ILE A 95 2.40 -2.28 18.36
C ILE A 95 2.01 -3.18 19.54
N LEU A 96 1.04 -4.09 19.35
CA LEU A 96 0.61 -5.02 20.40
C LEU A 96 1.72 -5.97 20.84
N LEU A 97 2.50 -6.51 19.89
CA LEU A 97 3.63 -7.38 20.21
C LEU A 97 4.75 -6.63 20.93
N MET A 98 5.02 -5.38 20.54
CA MET A 98 6.01 -4.54 21.21
C MET A 98 5.58 -4.22 22.64
N GLU A 99 4.30 -3.92 22.87
CA GLU A 99 3.73 -3.75 24.21
C GLU A 99 3.84 -5.05 25.04
N GLU A 100 3.48 -6.20 24.48
CA GLU A 100 3.58 -7.51 25.17
C GLU A 100 5.03 -7.88 25.54
N LEU A 101 5.99 -7.50 24.68
CA LEU A 101 7.40 -7.77 24.88
C LEU A 101 8.14 -6.72 25.70
N ASP A 102 7.45 -5.68 26.17
CA ASP A 102 8.04 -4.47 26.78
C ASP A 102 9.17 -3.87 25.91
N HIS A 103 9.04 -3.96 24.57
CA HIS A 103 10.03 -3.49 23.60
C HIS A 103 9.69 -2.08 23.14
N THR A 104 10.62 -1.15 23.28
CA THR A 104 10.50 0.21 22.74
C THR A 104 11.20 0.32 21.39
N PRO A 105 10.66 1.09 20.42
CA PRO A 105 11.22 1.19 19.08
C PRO A 105 12.67 1.70 19.10
N ASP A 106 13.61 0.88 18.67
CA ASP A 106 15.06 1.16 18.78
C ASP A 106 15.68 1.58 17.43
N THR A 107 15.18 1.04 16.31
CA THR A 107 15.58 1.44 14.97
C THR A 107 14.81 2.66 14.46
N SER A 108 15.34 3.33 13.43
CA SER A 108 14.58 4.40 12.74
C SER A 108 13.31 3.84 12.13
N PHE A 109 13.40 2.69 11.47
CA PHE A 109 12.26 2.04 10.84
C PHE A 109 11.13 1.72 11.84
N GLU A 110 11.46 1.18 13.02
CA GLU A 110 10.45 0.92 14.06
C GLU A 110 9.78 2.21 14.54
N ARG A 111 10.53 3.31 14.66
CA ARG A 111 9.95 4.62 15.01
C ARG A 111 9.03 5.13 13.91
N ASP A 112 9.42 4.99 12.64
CA ASP A 112 8.61 5.38 11.49
C ASP A 112 7.30 4.56 11.45
N VAL A 113 7.37 3.26 11.75
CA VAL A 113 6.21 2.37 11.79
C VAL A 113 5.28 2.65 12.98
N VAL A 114 5.81 2.92 14.17
CA VAL A 114 5.01 2.99 15.41
C VAL A 114 4.58 4.41 15.75
N CYS A 115 5.45 5.39 15.54
CA CYS A 115 5.29 6.75 16.06
C CYS A 115 4.83 7.78 15.01
N GLU A 116 5.10 7.55 13.73
CA GLU A 116 4.73 8.51 12.67
C GLU A 116 3.30 8.31 12.14
N ASP A 117 2.81 9.29 11.37
CA ASP A 117 1.50 9.25 10.71
C ASP A 117 1.44 8.09 9.70
N GLU A 118 0.34 7.34 9.71
CA GLU A 118 0.12 6.26 8.75
C GLU A 118 0.10 6.74 7.29
N GLU A 119 -0.32 7.99 7.05
CA GLU A 119 -0.35 8.59 5.71
C GLU A 119 1.05 8.99 5.20
N ALA A 120 2.02 9.17 6.11
CA ALA A 120 3.38 9.57 5.76
C ALA A 120 4.26 8.38 5.34
N PHE A 121 3.85 7.16 5.66
CA PHE A 121 4.65 5.96 5.39
C PHE A 121 4.73 5.63 3.90
N CYS A 122 5.95 5.54 3.37
CA CYS A 122 6.17 5.13 1.98
C CYS A 122 5.82 3.64 1.79
N LEU A 123 4.82 3.36 0.94
CA LEU A 123 4.32 2.01 0.65
C LEU A 123 5.17 1.32 -0.42
N SER A 124 6.49 1.46 -0.34
CA SER A 124 7.44 0.79 -1.23
C SER A 124 7.42 -0.72 -1.00
N LYS A 125 7.82 -1.50 -2.01
CA LYS A 125 7.92 -2.96 -1.86
C LYS A 125 8.88 -3.34 -0.73
N ASP A 126 9.99 -2.62 -0.61
CA ASP A 126 11.03 -2.92 0.37
C ASP A 126 10.57 -2.56 1.78
N ASN A 127 9.81 -1.47 1.95
CA ASN A 127 9.26 -1.09 3.25
C ASN A 127 8.17 -2.07 3.72
N ILE A 128 7.31 -2.54 2.81
CA ILE A 128 6.32 -3.58 3.14
C ILE A 128 7.01 -4.89 3.53
N ALA A 129 8.08 -5.29 2.82
CA ALA A 129 8.87 -6.46 3.20
C ALA A 129 9.54 -6.29 4.58
N ALA A 130 10.16 -5.13 4.83
CA ALA A 130 10.77 -4.82 6.13
C ALA A 130 9.74 -4.84 7.28
N LEU A 131 8.50 -4.42 7.02
CA LEU A 131 7.42 -4.49 7.99
C LEU A 131 7.05 -5.94 8.33
N GLN A 132 6.96 -6.82 7.33
CA GLN A 132 6.73 -8.25 7.53
C GLN A 132 7.89 -8.91 8.30
N ASP A 133 9.13 -8.55 7.97
CA ASP A 133 10.32 -9.06 8.65
C ASP A 133 10.33 -8.63 10.13
N LEU A 134 9.98 -7.38 10.42
CA LEU A 134 9.85 -6.88 11.79
C LEU A 134 8.78 -7.65 12.57
N LEU A 135 7.60 -7.85 11.96
CA LEU A 135 6.52 -8.61 12.57
C LEU A 135 6.97 -10.04 12.90
N GLN A 136 7.61 -10.73 11.95
CA GLN A 136 8.11 -12.09 12.13
C GLN A 136 9.17 -12.17 13.25
N GLN A 137 10.05 -11.16 13.35
CA GLN A 137 11.06 -11.09 14.42
C GLN A 137 10.43 -10.95 15.80
N LEU A 138 9.41 -10.10 15.94
CA LEU A 138 8.69 -9.91 17.21
C LEU A 138 7.92 -11.19 17.60
N GLU A 139 7.23 -11.83 16.66
CA GLU A 139 6.55 -13.11 16.90
C GLU A 139 7.53 -14.21 17.33
N ALA A 140 8.69 -14.31 16.67
CA ALA A 140 9.73 -15.27 17.03
C ALA A 140 10.27 -15.02 18.45
N ARG A 141 10.46 -13.76 18.83
CA ARG A 141 10.91 -13.39 20.18
C ARG A 141 9.85 -13.73 21.24
N ARG A 142 8.58 -13.48 20.94
CA ARG A 142 7.46 -13.87 21.81
C ARG A 142 7.40 -15.38 22.01
N ALA A 143 7.47 -16.15 20.93
CA ALA A 143 7.48 -17.61 21.00
C ALA A 143 8.66 -18.16 21.81
N LEU A 144 9.85 -17.55 21.68
CA LEU A 144 11.02 -17.93 22.48
C LEU A 144 10.79 -17.65 23.98
N ASN A 145 10.25 -16.49 24.32
CA ASN A 145 9.92 -16.14 25.71
C ASN A 145 8.89 -17.12 26.29
N GLU A 146 7.82 -17.42 25.55
CA GLU A 146 6.79 -18.39 25.96
C GLU A 146 7.39 -19.78 26.20
N ALA A 147 8.29 -20.25 25.32
CA ALA A 147 8.97 -21.53 25.46
C ALA A 147 9.84 -21.59 26.73
N VAL A 148 10.63 -20.54 26.99
CA VAL A 148 11.46 -20.44 28.20
C VAL A 148 10.58 -20.39 29.45
N CYS A 149 9.50 -19.62 29.44
CA CYS A 149 8.55 -19.57 30.56
C CYS A 149 7.90 -20.94 30.80
N ALA A 150 7.51 -21.67 29.76
CA ALA A 150 6.94 -23.01 29.88
C ALA A 150 7.94 -24.01 30.48
N GLU A 151 9.21 -23.97 30.05
CA GLU A 151 10.28 -24.79 30.62
C GLU A 151 10.49 -24.50 32.11
N LEU A 152 10.59 -23.22 32.48
CA LEU A 152 10.76 -22.80 33.87
C LEU A 152 9.57 -23.21 34.74
N ARG A 153 8.34 -23.02 34.26
CA ARG A 153 7.12 -23.47 34.95
C ARG A 153 7.13 -24.99 35.16
N SER A 154 7.51 -25.76 34.15
CA SER A 154 7.65 -27.22 34.26
C SER A 154 8.68 -27.63 35.33
N ARG A 155 9.82 -26.93 35.37
CA ARG A 155 10.86 -27.15 36.39
C ARG A 155 10.39 -26.78 37.80
N ILE A 156 9.60 -25.72 37.95
CA ILE A 156 8.98 -25.32 39.23
C ILE A 156 8.03 -26.43 39.72
N VAL A 157 7.16 -26.93 38.85
CA VAL A 157 6.23 -28.03 39.18
C VAL A 157 7.00 -29.28 39.63
N ALA A 158 8.06 -29.66 38.90
CA ALA A 158 8.90 -30.80 39.29
C ALA A 158 9.56 -30.61 40.67
N LEU A 159 9.94 -29.39 41.04
CA LEU A 159 10.47 -29.08 42.37
C LEU A 159 9.39 -29.14 43.44
N TRP A 160 8.19 -28.61 43.17
CA TRP A 160 7.06 -28.70 44.11
C TRP A 160 6.68 -30.14 44.42
N ASP A 161 6.69 -31.01 43.42
CA ASP A 161 6.39 -32.43 43.61
C ASP A 161 7.46 -33.13 44.44
N ARG A 162 8.73 -32.78 44.24
CA ARG A 162 9.84 -33.33 45.05
C ARG A 162 9.86 -32.83 46.49
N LEU A 163 9.44 -31.60 46.71
CA LEU A 163 9.42 -30.97 48.03
C LEU A 163 8.08 -31.17 48.76
N HIS A 164 7.09 -31.81 48.12
CA HIS A 164 5.73 -31.98 48.64
C HIS A 164 5.08 -30.66 49.07
N ILE A 165 5.25 -29.61 48.26
CA ILE A 165 4.63 -28.30 48.52
C ILE A 165 3.09 -28.43 48.44
N PRO A 166 2.36 -27.98 49.48
CA PRO A 166 0.90 -28.08 49.53
C PRO A 166 0.24 -27.21 48.45
N GLU A 167 -0.96 -27.60 48.03
CA GLU A 167 -1.70 -26.99 46.94
C GLU A 167 -2.01 -25.50 47.18
N GLU A 168 -2.24 -25.12 48.43
CA GLU A 168 -2.49 -23.73 48.84
C GLU A 168 -1.30 -22.81 48.48
N GLU A 169 -0.07 -23.27 48.71
CA GLU A 169 1.14 -22.51 48.36
C GLU A 169 1.37 -22.48 46.85
N ARG A 170 1.07 -23.56 46.13
CA ARG A 170 1.14 -23.60 44.66
C ARG A 170 0.18 -22.59 44.04
N GLN A 171 -1.06 -22.54 44.51
CA GLN A 171 -2.08 -21.61 44.03
C GLN A 171 -1.72 -20.15 44.35
N ALA A 172 -1.16 -19.88 45.53
CA ALA A 172 -0.68 -18.53 45.88
C ALA A 172 0.41 -18.03 44.90
N SER A 173 1.25 -18.95 44.41
CA SER A 173 2.35 -18.61 43.49
C SER A 173 1.97 -18.55 42.00
N ALA A 174 0.78 -19.01 41.62
CA ALA A 174 0.32 -19.07 40.23
C ALA A 174 -0.32 -17.76 39.72
N VAL A 175 -0.41 -16.71 40.55
CA VAL A 175 -1.19 -15.48 40.29
C VAL A 175 -0.34 -14.34 39.67
N HIS A 176 0.91 -14.61 39.29
CA HIS A 176 1.79 -13.66 38.60
C HIS A 176 2.42 -14.28 37.36
#